data_AF-A0A836UC37-F1
#
_entry.id   AF-A0A836UC37-F1
#
_cell.length_a   1.000
_cell.length_b   1.000
_cell.length_c   1.000
_cell.angle_alpha   90.00
_cell.angle_beta   90.00
_cell.angle_gamma   90.00
#
_symmetry.space_group_name_H-M   'P 1'
#
loop_
_entity.id
_entity.type
_entity.pdbx_description
1 polymer ?
#
loop_
_entity_poly.entity_id
_entity_poly.type
_entity_poly.pdbx_seq_one_letter_code
_entity_poly.pdbx_strand_id
1 'polypeptide(L)'
;MSLEDVKGLSASCGRREFTDERVPTLQEVFDLLPADMVIALELKTDDFLDPEIADRLVAEIEAAGRQERTVILSFEANRVLAVRRQALAAGMRIPAGTISLTQVVPRGGAELTGP
;
A
#
# COMPACT_ATOMS: atom_id res chain seq x y z
N MET A 1 -0.80 -9.93 17.41
CA MET A 1 -0.93 -11.16 16.60
C MET A 1 0.37 -11.33 15.85
N SER A 2 0.96 -12.53 15.85
CA SER A 2 2.18 -12.79 15.08
C SER A 2 1.87 -12.98 13.59
N LEU A 3 2.90 -12.96 12.73
CA LEU A 3 2.71 -13.30 11.31
C LEU A 3 2.19 -14.73 11.13
N GLU A 4 2.69 -15.68 11.91
CA GLU A 4 2.24 -17.07 11.90
C GLU A 4 0.75 -17.19 12.24
N ASP A 5 0.30 -16.47 13.27
CA ASP A 5 -1.11 -16.41 13.64
C ASP A 5 -1.97 -15.86 12.48
N VAL A 6 -1.54 -14.76 11.84
CA VAL A 6 -2.25 -14.17 10.69
C VAL A 6 -2.31 -15.14 9.52
N LYS A 7 -1.21 -15.86 9.26
CA LYS A 7 -1.11 -16.87 8.20
C LYS A 7 -1.99 -18.10 8.45
N GLY A 8 -2.34 -18.37 9.70
CA GLY A 8 -3.31 -19.40 10.07
C GLY A 8 -4.77 -19.02 9.76
N LEU A 9 -5.07 -17.74 9.50
CA LEU A 9 -6.43 -17.28 9.24
C LEU A 9 -6.89 -17.62 7.81
N SER A 10 -8.17 -17.98 7.68
CA SER A 10 -8.80 -18.18 6.37
C SER A 10 -9.16 -16.83 5.74
N ALA A 11 -8.75 -16.63 4.49
CA ALA A 11 -9.15 -15.49 3.67
C ALA A 11 -10.32 -15.80 2.72
N SER A 12 -10.97 -16.97 2.89
CA SER A 12 -12.03 -17.47 1.99
C SER A 12 -13.32 -16.63 1.95
N CYS A 13 -13.58 -15.83 2.99
CA CYS A 13 -14.83 -15.10 3.18
C CYS A 13 -16.08 -16.01 3.04
N GLY A 14 -16.00 -17.28 3.48
CA GLY A 14 -17.10 -18.24 3.43
C GLY A 14 -17.38 -18.86 2.06
N ARG A 15 -16.57 -18.56 1.05
CA ARG A 15 -16.69 -19.11 -0.30
C ARG A 15 -15.99 -20.47 -0.38
N ARG A 16 -16.74 -21.51 -0.77
CA ARG A 16 -16.26 -22.91 -0.72
C ARG A 16 -15.11 -23.16 -1.70
N GLU A 17 -15.06 -22.44 -2.80
CA GLU A 17 -14.01 -22.53 -3.81
C GLU A 17 -12.68 -21.87 -3.38
N PHE A 18 -12.67 -21.15 -2.24
CA PHE A 18 -11.51 -20.41 -1.71
C PHE A 18 -11.08 -20.88 -0.31
N THR A 19 -11.43 -22.10 0.10
CA THR A 19 -11.12 -22.63 1.46
C THR A 19 -9.63 -22.63 1.79
N ASP A 20 -8.80 -22.74 0.77
CA ASP A 20 -7.34 -22.79 0.90
C ASP A 20 -6.69 -21.39 0.90
N GLU A 21 -7.46 -20.33 0.65
CA GLU A 21 -6.95 -18.96 0.65
C GLU A 21 -6.50 -18.51 2.05
N ARG A 22 -5.36 -17.82 2.10
CA ARG A 22 -4.74 -17.26 3.30
C ARG A 22 -4.45 -15.79 3.10
N VAL A 23 -4.26 -15.06 4.19
CA VAL A 23 -3.87 -13.65 4.12
C VAL A 23 -2.48 -13.54 3.49
N PRO A 24 -2.32 -12.86 2.34
CA PRO A 24 -1.01 -12.69 1.73
C PRO A 24 -0.21 -11.59 2.44
N THR A 25 1.12 -11.69 2.41
CA THR A 25 2.00 -10.56 2.74
C THR A 25 2.14 -9.66 1.51
N LEU A 26 2.65 -8.44 1.71
CA LEU A 26 2.93 -7.55 0.59
C LEU A 26 3.99 -8.15 -0.36
N GLN A 27 5.03 -8.79 0.18
CA GLN A 27 6.05 -9.46 -0.63
C GLN A 27 5.46 -10.55 -1.51
N GLU A 28 4.60 -11.42 -0.97
CA GLU A 28 3.96 -12.48 -1.76
C GLU A 28 3.06 -11.91 -2.86
N VAL A 29 2.40 -10.77 -2.61
CA VAL A 29 1.64 -10.06 -3.63
C VAL A 29 2.56 -9.55 -4.73
N PHE A 30 3.71 -8.95 -4.39
CA PHE A 30 4.69 -8.51 -5.39
C PHE A 30 5.29 -9.67 -6.19
N ASP A 31 5.52 -10.82 -5.58
CA ASP A 31 6.06 -12.01 -6.24
C ASP A 31 5.03 -12.66 -7.18
N LEU A 32 3.74 -12.60 -6.82
CA LEU A 32 2.65 -13.19 -7.60
C LEU A 32 2.32 -12.40 -8.88
N LEU A 33 2.43 -11.06 -8.81
CA LEU A 33 1.92 -10.19 -9.86
C LEU A 33 2.92 -10.00 -11.03
N PRO A 34 2.45 -9.83 -12.27
CA PRO A 34 3.32 -9.50 -13.41
C PRO A 34 4.15 -8.24 -13.15
N ALA A 35 5.40 -8.21 -13.64
CA ALA A 35 6.34 -7.11 -13.40
C ALA A 35 5.86 -5.75 -13.93
N ASP A 36 5.08 -5.76 -15.01
CA ASP A 36 4.55 -4.57 -15.69
C ASP A 36 3.22 -4.07 -15.11
N MET A 37 2.59 -4.82 -14.21
CA MET A 37 1.32 -4.45 -13.62
C MET A 37 1.49 -3.28 -12.64
N VAL A 38 0.63 -2.27 -12.77
CA VAL A 38 0.55 -1.15 -11.83
C VAL A 38 -0.21 -1.59 -10.58
N ILE A 39 0.32 -1.25 -9.41
CA ILE A 39 -0.17 -1.66 -8.10
C ILE A 39 -0.56 -0.43 -7.30
N ALA A 40 -1.83 -0.35 -6.93
CA ALA A 40 -2.32 0.64 -5.98
C ALA A 40 -2.29 0.07 -4.56
N LEU A 41 -1.52 0.70 -3.67
CA LEU A 41 -1.48 0.35 -2.25
C LEU A 41 -2.28 1.37 -1.46
N GLU A 42 -3.42 0.92 -0.93
CA GLU A 42 -4.26 1.75 -0.07
C GLU A 42 -3.82 1.65 1.40
N LEU A 43 -3.50 2.79 2.03
CA LEU A 43 -3.12 2.87 3.44
C LEU A 43 -4.36 2.92 4.34
N LYS A 44 -4.61 1.84 5.09
CA LYS A 44 -5.86 1.68 5.86
C LYS A 44 -5.79 2.15 7.33
N THR A 45 -4.60 2.25 7.93
CA THR A 45 -4.44 2.52 9.37
C THR A 45 -3.54 3.72 9.66
N ASP A 46 -3.66 4.28 10.86
CA ASP A 46 -2.82 5.39 11.31
C ASP A 46 -1.39 4.96 11.69
N ASP A 47 -1.10 3.65 11.69
CA ASP A 47 0.26 3.15 11.90
C ASP A 47 1.23 3.69 10.85
N PHE A 48 0.74 4.03 9.64
CA PHE A 48 1.53 4.66 8.58
C PHE A 48 1.91 6.13 8.88
N LEU A 49 1.42 6.71 9.97
CA LEU A 49 1.92 7.99 10.49
C LEU A 49 3.25 7.82 11.24
N ASP A 50 3.55 6.59 11.70
CA ASP A 50 4.83 6.24 12.30
C ASP A 50 5.92 6.21 11.22
N PRO A 51 6.98 7.02 11.36
CA PRO A 51 8.15 7.01 10.49
C PRO A 51 8.73 5.62 10.23
N GLU A 52 8.80 4.75 11.25
CA GLU A 52 9.43 3.43 11.13
C GLU A 52 8.58 2.48 10.28
N ILE A 53 7.25 2.54 10.42
CA ILE A 53 6.33 1.73 9.62
C ILE A 53 6.31 2.22 8.17
N ALA A 54 6.31 3.54 7.97
CA ALA A 54 6.41 4.14 6.65
C ALA A 54 7.73 3.76 5.94
N ASP A 55 8.86 3.81 6.66
CA ASP A 55 10.17 3.41 6.13
C ASP A 55 10.20 1.94 5.72
N ARG A 56 9.61 1.06 6.54
CA ARG A 56 9.50 -0.37 6.22
C ARG A 56 8.71 -0.62 4.93
N LEU A 57 7.59 0.08 4.74
CA LEU A 57 6.81 -0.02 3.49
C LEU A 57 7.64 0.45 2.28
N VAL A 58 8.33 1.58 2.40
CA VAL A 58 9.20 2.10 1.33
C VAL A 58 10.30 1.10 0.98
N ALA A 59 10.95 0.52 1.99
CA ALA A 59 11.98 -0.49 1.81
C ALA A 59 11.45 -1.78 1.17
N GLU A 60 10.24 -2.23 1.51
CA GLU A 60 9.61 -3.39 0.87
C GLU A 60 9.32 -3.14 -0.62
N ILE A 61 8.82 -1.94 -0.97
CA ILE A 61 8.60 -1.54 -2.37
C ILE A 61 9.94 -1.46 -3.13
N GLU A 62 10.98 -0.93 -2.48
CA GLU A 62 12.31 -0.83 -3.06
C GLU A 62 12.93 -2.20 -3.34
N ALA A 63 12.91 -3.08 -2.33
CA ALA A 63 13.46 -4.42 -2.40
C ALA A 63 12.76 -5.27 -3.48
N ALA A 64 11.47 -5.04 -3.71
CA ALA A 64 10.71 -5.69 -4.77
C ALA A 64 10.95 -5.09 -6.17
N GLY A 65 11.67 -3.95 -6.28
CA GLY A 65 11.88 -3.26 -7.56
C GLY A 65 10.60 -2.71 -8.18
N ARG A 66 9.60 -2.37 -7.35
CA ARG A 66 8.25 -1.97 -7.78
C ARG A 66 7.99 -0.47 -7.75
N GLN A 67 8.99 0.36 -7.44
CA GLN A 67 8.86 1.80 -7.18
C GLN A 67 8.14 2.55 -8.32
N GLU A 68 8.45 2.22 -9.58
CA GLU A 68 7.86 2.87 -10.77
C GLU A 68 6.45 2.37 -11.11
N ARG A 69 6.03 1.25 -10.52
CA ARG A 69 4.74 0.61 -10.76
C ARG A 69 3.82 0.64 -9.55
N THR A 70 4.24 1.24 -8.46
CA THR A 70 3.42 1.39 -7.25
C THR A 70 2.87 2.81 -7.15
N VAL A 71 1.60 2.93 -6.74
CA VAL A 71 1.00 4.18 -6.31
C VAL A 71 0.49 4.03 -4.88
N ILE A 72 0.79 4.99 -4.02
CA ILE A 72 0.30 5.02 -2.64
C ILE A 72 -0.95 5.87 -2.58
N LEU A 73 -2.01 5.37 -1.94
CA LEU A 73 -3.25 6.11 -1.80
C LEU A 73 -3.96 5.86 -0.48
N SER A 74 -4.85 6.77 -0.08
CA SER A 74 -5.65 6.66 1.15
C SER A 74 -6.79 7.67 1.12
N PHE A 75 -7.87 7.41 1.85
CA PHE A 75 -8.86 8.44 2.17
C PHE A 75 -8.31 9.51 3.14
N GLU A 76 -7.29 9.15 3.92
CA GLU A 76 -6.65 10.04 4.89
C GLU A 76 -5.33 10.58 4.33
N ALA A 77 -5.34 11.84 3.90
CA ALA A 77 -4.20 12.50 3.25
C ALA A 77 -2.93 12.50 4.11
N ASN A 78 -3.06 12.56 5.43
CA ASN A 78 -1.90 12.56 6.35
C ASN A 78 -1.07 11.27 6.24
N ARG A 79 -1.72 10.12 6.02
CA ARG A 79 -1.03 8.83 5.83
C ARG A 79 -0.22 8.83 4.55
N VAL A 80 -0.81 9.33 3.46
CA VAL A 80 -0.17 9.47 2.15
C VAL A 80 1.06 10.37 2.25
N LEU A 81 0.90 11.53 2.90
CA LEU A 81 1.99 12.49 3.08
C LEU A 81 3.10 11.93 3.98
N ALA A 82 2.78 11.14 5.00
CA ALA A 82 3.78 10.50 5.86
C ALA A 82 4.66 9.53 5.07
N VAL A 83 4.06 8.57 4.37
CA VAL A 83 4.80 7.61 3.54
C VAL A 83 5.57 8.31 2.42
N ARG A 84 4.98 9.32 1.78
CA ARG A 84 5.65 10.09 0.73
C ARG A 84 6.90 10.82 1.24
N ARG A 85 6.88 11.39 2.44
CA ARG A 85 8.07 12.02 3.03
C ARG A 85 9.22 11.03 3.15
N GLN A 86 8.93 9.80 3.58
CA GLN A 86 9.94 8.74 3.68
C GLN A 86 10.44 8.27 2.34
N ALA A 87 9.54 8.07 1.36
CA ALA A 87 9.95 7.74 0.00
C ALA A 87 10.91 8.79 -0.57
N LEU A 88 10.59 10.08 -0.41
CA LEU A 88 11.46 11.17 -0.86
C LEU A 88 12.79 11.22 -0.10
N ALA A 89 12.79 10.96 1.21
CA ALA A 89 14.01 10.89 2.02
C ALA A 89 14.93 9.73 1.57
N ALA A 90 14.35 8.62 1.11
CA ALA A 90 15.06 7.50 0.51
C ALA A 90 15.46 7.73 -0.97
N GLY A 91 15.19 8.92 -1.53
CA GLY A 91 15.49 9.23 -2.93
C GLY A 91 14.50 8.59 -3.94
N MET A 92 13.40 8.02 -3.46
CA MET A 92 12.37 7.39 -4.26
C MET A 92 11.23 8.35 -4.58
N ARG A 93 10.76 8.30 -5.83
CA ARG A 93 9.57 9.06 -6.27
C ARG A 93 8.43 8.10 -6.55
N ILE A 94 7.69 7.75 -5.51
CA ILE A 94 6.45 6.95 -5.66
C ILE A 94 5.27 7.92 -5.83
N PRO A 95 4.46 7.80 -6.90
CA PRO A 95 3.21 8.55 -7.05
C PRO A 95 2.29 8.38 -5.83
N ALA A 96 1.66 9.46 -5.36
CA ALA A 96 0.84 9.42 -4.16
C ALA A 96 -0.47 10.22 -4.30
N GLY A 97 -1.60 9.67 -3.83
CA GLY A 97 -2.93 10.23 -4.07
C GLY A 97 -3.88 10.14 -2.88
N THR A 98 -4.85 11.04 -2.80
CA THR A 98 -5.93 10.94 -1.82
C THR A 98 -7.19 10.42 -2.52
N ILE A 99 -7.80 9.35 -1.99
CA ILE A 99 -9.11 8.88 -2.46
C ILE A 99 -10.17 9.84 -1.91
N SER A 100 -11.07 10.32 -2.77
CA SER A 100 -12.17 11.17 -2.38
C SER A 100 -13.39 10.99 -3.27
N LEU A 101 -14.55 10.79 -2.65
CA LEU A 101 -15.84 10.69 -3.34
C LEU A 101 -16.44 12.05 -3.72
N THR A 102 -15.94 13.15 -3.14
CA THR A 102 -16.52 14.49 -3.27
C THR A 102 -15.55 15.52 -3.82
N GLN A 103 -14.24 15.24 -3.80
CA GLN A 103 -13.23 16.15 -4.31
C GLN A 103 -12.79 15.74 -5.71
N VAL A 104 -12.94 16.69 -6.65
CA VAL A 104 -12.59 16.48 -8.06
C VAL A 104 -11.16 16.99 -8.37
N VAL A 105 -10.52 17.69 -7.42
CA VAL A 105 -9.20 18.30 -7.59
C VAL A 105 -8.29 17.89 -6.42
N PRO A 106 -7.04 17.47 -6.68
CA PRO A 106 -6.08 17.12 -5.63
C PRO A 106 -5.74 18.31 -4.72
N ARG A 107 -5.59 18.07 -3.43
CA ARG A 107 -5.18 19.07 -2.43
C ARG A 107 -3.88 18.66 -1.74
N GLY A 108 -3.11 19.65 -1.29
CA GLY A 108 -1.98 19.43 -0.38
C GLY A 108 -0.81 18.65 -1.00
N GLY A 109 -0.58 18.79 -2.31
CA GLY A 109 0.56 18.17 -3.00
C GLY A 109 0.31 16.77 -3.56
N ALA A 110 -0.84 16.14 -3.32
CA ALA A 110 -1.19 14.86 -3.92
C ALA A 110 -1.27 14.93 -5.46
N GLU A 111 -0.84 13.87 -6.15
CA GLU A 111 -0.86 13.78 -7.63
C GLU A 111 -2.17 13.21 -8.18
N LEU A 112 -3.01 12.58 -7.35
CA LEU A 112 -4.23 11.90 -7.77
C LEU A 112 -5.40 12.19 -6.82
N THR A 113 -6.60 12.31 -7.41
CA THR A 113 -7.90 12.27 -6.71
C THR A 113 -8.86 11.41 -7.53
N GLY A 114 -9.54 10.48 -6.88
CA GLY A 114 -10.54 9.61 -7.50
C GLY A 114 -11.51 9.05 -6.47
N PRO A 115 -12.67 8.50 -6.88
CA PRO A 115 -13.61 7.86 -5.97
C PRO A 115 -13.02 6.64 -5.27
#